data_AF-A0A212BZD0-F1
#
_entry.id   AF-A0A212BZD0-F1
#
_cell.length_a   1.000
_cell.length_b   1.000
_cell.length_c   1.000
_cell.angle_alpha   90.00
_cell.angle_beta   90.00
_cell.angle_gamma   90.00
#
_symmetry.space_group_name_H-M   'P 1'
#
loop_
_entity.id
_entity.type
_entity.pdbx_description
1 polymer ?
#
loop_
_entity_poly.entity_id
_entity_poly.type
_entity_poly.pdbx_seq_one_letter_code
_entity_poly.pdbx_strand_id
1 'polypeptide(L)'
;MPLPGYKVREIIQKLMLDGDRNKDGKISFDEFVYLLPKPFVLNPVFNKVKSSDIAKTFRKAINRKEGICALGGTSELSSEGTQHSYSEEEKYAFVNWINKALENDPDCRHVIPMNPNTDDLFKAVGDGIVLCKMINLSVPDTIDERAINKKKLTPFIIQENLNLALNSASAIGCHVVNIGAEDLRAGKPHLVLGLLWQIIKIGLFADIELSRNE
;
A
#
# COMPACT_ATOMS: atom_id res chain seq x y z
N MET A 1 -24.48 3.38 -10.32
CA MET A 1 -25.92 3.05 -10.39
C MET A 1 -26.14 1.65 -9.87
N PRO A 2 -27.06 1.42 -8.92
CA PRO A 2 -27.41 0.08 -8.46
C PRO A 2 -28.04 -0.72 -9.61
N LEU A 3 -27.76 -2.02 -9.64
CA LEU A 3 -28.27 -2.93 -10.67
C LEU A 3 -29.81 -3.03 -10.57
N PRO A 4 -30.54 -3.02 -11.70
CA PRO A 4 -31.99 -3.24 -11.70
C PRO A 4 -32.35 -4.58 -11.05
N GLY A 5 -33.34 -4.60 -10.17
CA GLY A 5 -33.67 -5.76 -9.34
C GLY A 5 -34.03 -7.05 -10.11
N TYR A 6 -34.47 -6.95 -11.36
CA TYR A 6 -34.71 -8.13 -12.22
C TYR A 6 -33.39 -8.81 -12.63
N LYS A 7 -32.33 -8.02 -12.92
CA LYS A 7 -31.01 -8.57 -13.25
C LYS A 7 -30.37 -9.25 -12.05
N VAL A 8 -30.58 -8.72 -10.85
CA VAL A 8 -30.10 -9.33 -9.61
C VAL A 8 -30.76 -10.70 -9.41
N ARG A 9 -32.07 -10.82 -9.64
CA ARG A 9 -32.79 -12.10 -9.57
C ARG A 9 -32.30 -13.11 -10.60
N GLU A 10 -32.07 -12.70 -11.85
CA GLU A 10 -31.51 -13.58 -12.88
C GLU A 10 -30.11 -14.10 -12.52
N ILE A 11 -29.26 -13.25 -11.94
CA ILE A 11 -27.91 -13.62 -11.50
C ILE A 11 -27.99 -14.64 -10.35
N ILE A 12 -28.84 -14.39 -9.35
CA ILE A 12 -29.05 -15.31 -8.23
C ILE A 12 -29.58 -16.65 -8.73
N GLN A 13 -30.55 -16.64 -9.64
CA GLN A 13 -31.14 -17.86 -10.18
C GLN A 13 -30.12 -18.69 -10.95
N LYS A 14 -29.25 -18.06 -11.75
CA LYS A 14 -28.15 -18.75 -12.45
C LYS A 14 -27.11 -19.30 -11.48
N LEU A 15 -26.72 -18.53 -10.47
CA LEU A 15 -25.77 -18.97 -9.44
C LEU A 15 -26.29 -20.17 -8.64
N MET A 16 -27.59 -20.17 -8.32
CA MET A 16 -28.22 -21.30 -7.63
C MET A 16 -28.31 -22.52 -8.55
N LEU A 17 -28.68 -22.36 -9.82
CA LEU A 17 -28.73 -23.47 -10.79
C LEU A 17 -27.36 -24.14 -11.00
N ASP A 18 -26.29 -23.36 -11.03
CA ASP A 18 -24.93 -23.87 -11.29
C ASP A 18 -24.18 -24.29 -10.01
N GLY A 19 -24.56 -23.73 -8.86
CA GLY A 19 -23.86 -23.84 -7.58
C GLY A 19 -24.49 -24.79 -6.57
N ASP A 20 -25.81 -24.83 -6.49
CA ASP A 20 -26.56 -25.64 -5.53
C ASP A 20 -26.70 -27.08 -6.07
N ARG A 21 -25.69 -27.91 -5.76
CA ARG A 21 -25.61 -29.30 -6.26
C ARG A 21 -26.43 -30.24 -5.41
N ASN A 22 -26.56 -29.94 -4.12
CA ASN A 22 -27.37 -30.72 -3.19
C ASN A 22 -28.87 -30.34 -3.22
N LYS A 23 -29.23 -29.26 -3.95
CA LYS A 23 -30.59 -28.73 -4.13
C LYS A 23 -31.26 -28.33 -2.82
N ASP A 24 -30.47 -27.83 -1.87
CA ASP A 24 -30.97 -27.41 -0.57
C ASP A 24 -31.45 -25.93 -0.55
N GLY A 25 -31.36 -25.24 -1.69
CA GLY A 25 -31.75 -23.85 -1.86
C GLY A 25 -30.73 -22.87 -1.28
N LYS A 26 -29.55 -23.34 -0.89
CA LYS A 26 -28.42 -22.58 -0.38
C LYS A 26 -27.15 -23.02 -1.10
N ILE A 27 -26.09 -22.25 -0.93
CA ILE A 27 -24.76 -22.60 -1.44
C ILE A 27 -23.87 -22.81 -0.23
N SER A 28 -23.49 -24.05 0.01
CA SER A 28 -22.52 -24.41 1.04
C SER A 28 -21.12 -23.91 0.67
N PHE A 29 -20.21 -23.85 1.65
CA PHE A 29 -18.83 -23.42 1.41
C PHE A 29 -18.14 -24.28 0.35
N ASP A 30 -18.38 -25.59 0.36
CA ASP A 30 -17.81 -26.50 -0.62
C ASP A 30 -18.34 -26.26 -2.04
N GLU A 31 -19.65 -26.02 -2.16
CA GLU A 31 -20.28 -25.65 -3.44
C GLU A 31 -19.77 -24.30 -3.97
N PHE A 32 -19.59 -23.33 -3.08
CA PHE A 32 -18.98 -22.05 -3.42
C PHE A 32 -17.55 -22.21 -3.95
N VAL A 33 -16.76 -23.11 -3.36
CA VAL A 33 -15.40 -23.44 -3.82
C VAL A 33 -15.39 -24.07 -5.22
N TYR A 34 -16.45 -24.78 -5.61
CA TYR A 34 -16.61 -25.30 -6.98
C TYR A 34 -17.01 -24.23 -8.00
N LEU A 35 -17.62 -23.12 -7.57
CA LEU A 35 -17.98 -21.99 -8.43
C LEU A 35 -16.81 -21.04 -8.73
N LEU A 36 -15.73 -21.10 -7.94
CA LEU A 36 -14.56 -20.24 -8.14
C LEU A 36 -13.62 -20.80 -9.23
N PRO A 37 -13.14 -19.96 -10.17
CA PRO A 37 -12.09 -20.36 -11.10
C PRO A 37 -10.77 -20.54 -10.33
N LYS A 38 -10.32 -21.79 -10.15
CA LYS A 38 -9.11 -22.12 -9.37
C LYS A 38 -7.83 -21.91 -10.19
N PRO A 39 -6.84 -21.13 -9.71
CA PRO A 39 -5.49 -21.12 -10.28
C PRO A 39 -4.49 -22.05 -9.56
N PHE A 40 -4.91 -22.90 -8.60
CA PHE A 40 -3.94 -23.48 -7.64
C PHE A 40 -4.08 -24.96 -7.26
N VAL A 41 -4.75 -25.83 -8.03
CA VAL A 41 -4.67 -27.29 -7.77
C VAL A 41 -4.54 -28.07 -9.07
N LEU A 42 -3.40 -28.74 -9.22
CA LEU A 42 -3.10 -29.75 -10.25
C LEU A 42 -4.10 -30.91 -10.17
N ASN A 43 -5.02 -31.04 -11.14
CA ASN A 43 -5.60 -32.32 -11.55
C ASN A 43 -6.24 -32.20 -12.95
N PRO A 44 -6.00 -33.13 -13.91
CA PRO A 44 -6.36 -32.94 -15.31
C PRO A 44 -7.75 -33.50 -15.62
N VAL A 45 -8.83 -32.84 -15.19
CA VAL A 45 -10.20 -33.22 -15.60
C VAL A 45 -11.11 -32.00 -15.76
N PHE A 46 -10.72 -30.98 -16.53
CA PHE A 46 -11.70 -29.98 -16.98
C PHE A 46 -11.38 -29.48 -18.38
N ASN A 47 -11.77 -30.27 -19.37
CA ASN A 47 -12.05 -29.78 -20.71
C ASN A 47 -13.58 -29.66 -20.82
N LYS A 48 -14.07 -28.46 -21.15
CA LYS A 48 -15.49 -28.03 -21.28
C LYS A 48 -16.14 -27.47 -20.01
N VAL A 49 -15.94 -26.18 -19.73
CA VAL A 49 -17.01 -25.17 -19.80
C VAL A 49 -16.34 -23.82 -20.13
N LYS A 50 -16.41 -23.42 -21.41
CA LYS A 50 -16.20 -22.02 -21.81
C LYS A 50 -17.58 -21.36 -21.82
N SER A 51 -17.83 -20.43 -20.91
CA SER A 51 -18.91 -19.45 -21.09
C SER A 51 -18.43 -18.07 -20.64
N SER A 52 -18.52 -17.13 -21.58
CA SER A 52 -17.59 -16.04 -21.79
C SER A 52 -17.91 -14.72 -21.07
N ASP A 53 -18.92 -14.64 -20.21
CA ASP A 53 -19.34 -13.33 -19.64
C ASP A 53 -19.49 -13.32 -18.12
N ILE A 54 -19.80 -14.47 -17.51
CA ILE A 54 -19.84 -14.59 -16.05
C ILE A 54 -18.41 -14.58 -15.49
N ALA A 55 -17.50 -15.34 -16.08
CA ALA A 55 -16.08 -15.34 -15.71
C ALA A 55 -15.42 -13.96 -15.87
N LYS A 56 -15.85 -13.15 -16.87
CA LYS A 56 -15.35 -11.78 -17.06
C LYS A 56 -15.86 -10.83 -15.97
N THR A 57 -17.15 -10.91 -15.63
CA THR A 57 -17.76 -10.08 -14.58
C THR A 57 -17.22 -10.45 -13.20
N PHE A 58 -17.07 -11.74 -12.92
CA PHE A 58 -16.49 -12.25 -11.67
C PHE A 58 -15.00 -11.86 -11.55
N ARG A 59 -14.22 -12.00 -12.63
CA ARG A 59 -12.81 -11.54 -12.65
C ARG A 59 -12.70 -10.02 -12.47
N LYS A 60 -13.64 -9.24 -13.00
CA LYS A 60 -13.70 -7.78 -12.80
C LYS A 60 -14.10 -7.39 -11.36
N ALA A 61 -14.93 -8.20 -10.70
CA ALA A 61 -15.30 -8.01 -9.29
C ALA A 61 -14.18 -8.46 -8.34
N ILE A 62 -13.50 -9.58 -8.62
CA ILE A 62 -12.34 -10.08 -7.86
C ILE A 62 -11.10 -9.19 -8.05
N ASN A 63 -10.92 -8.62 -9.25
CA ASN A 63 -9.88 -7.60 -9.50
C ASN A 63 -10.25 -6.22 -8.96
N ARG A 64 -11.48 -6.02 -8.50
CA ARG A 64 -11.85 -4.81 -7.77
C ARG A 64 -11.32 -4.98 -6.35
N LYS A 65 -10.07 -4.58 -6.16
CA LYS A 65 -9.41 -4.63 -4.85
C LYS A 65 -10.13 -3.67 -3.91
N GLU A 66 -11.02 -4.19 -3.06
CA GLU A 66 -11.48 -3.46 -1.88
C GLU A 66 -10.24 -3.12 -1.02
N GLY A 67 -10.19 -1.91 -0.45
CA GLY A 67 -9.04 -1.42 0.32
C GLY A 67 -7.96 -0.67 -0.49
N ILE A 68 -8.14 -0.54 -1.81
CA ILE A 68 -7.16 0.15 -2.67
C ILE A 68 -7.72 1.45 -3.24
N CYS A 69 -7.11 2.55 -2.82
CA CYS A 69 -7.41 3.88 -3.31
C CYS A 69 -6.71 4.10 -4.67
N ALA A 70 -7.49 4.20 -5.75
CA ALA A 70 -6.98 4.50 -7.08
C ALA A 70 -7.17 5.98 -7.37
N LEU A 71 -6.09 6.76 -7.26
CA LEU A 71 -6.10 8.17 -7.67
C LEU A 71 -6.13 8.24 -9.20
N GLY A 72 -7.22 8.77 -9.75
CA GLY A 72 -7.39 9.02 -11.18
C GLY A 72 -6.55 10.22 -11.62
N GLY A 73 -5.71 10.03 -12.64
CA GLY A 73 -4.86 11.08 -13.19
C GLY A 73 -5.66 12.24 -13.76
N THR A 74 -5.33 13.46 -13.34
CA THR A 74 -5.84 14.69 -13.95
C THR A 74 -4.98 15.06 -15.15
N SER A 75 -5.38 14.63 -16.36
CA SER A 75 -5.15 15.25 -17.69
C SER A 75 -4.85 14.22 -18.80
N GLU A 76 -5.47 14.42 -19.96
CA GLU A 76 -5.52 13.48 -21.09
C GLU A 76 -4.25 13.44 -21.99
N LEU A 77 -3.14 14.08 -21.63
CA LEU A 77 -2.07 14.36 -22.61
C LEU A 77 -0.63 14.12 -22.14
N SER A 78 -0.39 13.33 -21.10
CA SER A 78 0.99 12.92 -20.78
C SER A 78 1.05 11.47 -20.35
N SER A 79 2.03 10.76 -20.91
CA SER A 79 2.37 9.36 -20.67
C SER A 79 2.92 9.13 -19.24
N GLU A 80 2.12 9.49 -18.23
CA GLU A 80 2.28 9.13 -16.81
C GLU A 80 1.03 8.37 -16.32
N GLY A 81 0.44 7.56 -17.19
CA GLY A 81 -0.80 6.82 -16.94
C GLY A 81 -0.61 5.46 -16.26
N THR A 82 0.32 5.34 -15.30
CA THR A 82 0.36 4.13 -14.46
C THR A 82 -0.55 4.35 -13.26
N GLN A 83 -1.65 3.60 -13.21
CA GLN A 83 -2.62 3.65 -12.12
C GLN A 83 -1.99 3.01 -10.88
N HIS A 84 -1.39 3.83 -10.01
CA HIS A 84 -0.78 3.34 -8.77
C HIS A 84 -1.82 3.29 -7.66
N SER A 85 -2.00 2.10 -7.14
CA SER A 85 -3.07 1.72 -6.25
C SER A 85 -2.41 1.37 -4.91
N TYR A 86 -2.71 2.09 -3.82
CA TYR A 86 -2.08 1.88 -2.52
C TYR A 86 -3.06 1.33 -1.47
N SER A 87 -2.55 0.59 -0.47
CA SER A 87 -3.37 0.01 0.61
C SER A 87 -3.62 1.06 1.69
N GLU A 88 -4.90 1.27 2.00
CA GLU A 88 -5.32 2.13 3.12
C GLU A 88 -4.92 1.53 4.47
N GLU A 89 -4.90 0.21 4.56
CA GLU A 89 -4.51 -0.53 5.76
C GLU A 89 -3.03 -0.34 6.09
N GLU A 90 -2.16 -0.39 5.06
CA GLU A 90 -0.73 -0.09 5.21
C GLU A 90 -0.51 1.36 5.66
N LYS A 91 -1.19 2.33 5.02
CA LYS A 91 -1.13 3.74 5.42
C LYS A 91 -1.52 3.90 6.90
N TYR A 92 -2.65 3.31 7.29
CA TYR A 92 -3.17 3.39 8.65
C TYR A 92 -2.15 2.82 9.66
N ALA A 93 -1.58 1.66 9.37
CA ALA A 93 -0.58 1.01 10.22
C ALA A 93 0.70 1.85 10.33
N PHE A 94 1.22 2.36 9.22
CA PHE A 94 2.45 3.16 9.22
C PHE A 94 2.27 4.49 9.95
N VAL A 95 1.13 5.16 9.79
CA VAL A 95 0.84 6.39 10.54
C VAL A 95 0.86 6.14 12.04
N ASN A 96 0.18 5.09 12.50
CA ASN A 96 0.15 4.76 13.93
C ASN A 96 1.55 4.39 14.47
N TRP A 97 2.33 3.64 13.68
CA TRP A 97 3.70 3.31 14.02
C TRP A 97 4.57 4.57 14.15
N ILE A 98 4.54 5.46 13.16
CA ILE A 98 5.32 6.71 13.15
C ILE A 98 4.90 7.62 14.30
N ASN A 99 3.59 7.79 14.52
CA ASN A 99 3.07 8.57 15.64
C ASN A 99 3.58 8.06 16.98
N LYS A 100 3.67 6.74 17.15
CA LYS A 100 4.17 6.15 18.38
C LYS A 100 5.69 6.28 18.52
N ALA A 101 6.43 6.06 17.42
CA ALA A 101 7.89 6.08 17.42
C ALA A 101 8.45 7.49 17.58
N LEU A 102 7.78 8.51 17.01
CA LEU A 102 8.19 9.92 17.04
C LEU A 102 7.36 10.78 18.00
N GLU A 103 6.60 10.17 18.91
CA GLU A 103 5.69 10.85 19.85
C GLU A 103 6.39 11.99 20.63
N ASN A 104 7.64 11.76 21.02
CA ASN A 104 8.42 12.67 21.86
C ASN A 104 9.52 13.44 21.09
N ASP A 105 9.61 13.28 19.77
CA ASP A 105 10.67 13.93 18.99
C ASP A 105 10.37 15.44 18.85
N PRO A 106 11.30 16.34 19.27
CA PRO A 106 11.06 17.78 19.23
C PRO A 106 11.02 18.37 17.82
N ASP A 107 11.67 17.72 16.85
CA ASP A 107 11.82 18.20 15.47
C ASP A 107 10.62 17.79 14.60
N CYS A 108 9.80 16.83 15.04
CA CYS A 108 8.61 16.36 14.32
C CYS A 108 7.27 16.88 14.89
N ARG A 109 7.29 17.78 15.89
CA ARG A 109 6.07 18.30 16.55
C ARG A 109 5.12 19.05 15.63
N HIS A 110 5.60 19.55 14.49
CA HIS A 110 4.77 20.24 13.51
C HIS A 110 3.93 19.28 12.65
N VAL A 111 4.25 17.99 12.64
CA VAL A 111 3.57 16.96 11.83
C VAL A 111 3.00 15.81 12.67
N ILE A 112 3.54 15.54 13.86
CA ILE A 112 3.06 14.49 14.78
C ILE A 112 2.13 15.10 15.84
N PRO A 113 0.97 14.49 16.15
CA PRO A 113 0.44 13.25 15.56
C PRO A 113 -0.31 13.47 14.24
N MET A 114 -0.09 12.58 13.27
CA MET A 114 -0.83 12.51 12.02
C MET A 114 -2.15 11.74 12.20
N ASN A 115 -3.18 12.08 11.41
CA ASN A 115 -4.42 11.30 11.39
C ASN A 115 -4.28 10.11 10.43
N PRO A 116 -4.46 8.85 10.90
CA PRO A 116 -4.27 7.67 10.05
C PRO A 116 -5.36 7.48 8.99
N ASN A 117 -6.49 8.19 9.11
CA ASN A 117 -7.61 8.10 8.17
C ASN A 117 -7.53 9.13 7.04
N THR A 118 -6.56 10.05 7.08
CA THR A 118 -6.35 11.09 6.08
C THR A 118 -5.05 10.85 5.32
N ASP A 119 -4.81 11.70 4.33
CA ASP A 119 -3.61 11.68 3.49
C ASP A 119 -2.48 12.54 4.08
N ASP A 120 -2.52 12.81 5.39
CA ASP A 120 -1.55 13.68 6.07
C ASP A 120 -0.16 13.07 6.09
N LEU A 121 -0.05 11.72 6.07
CA LEU A 121 1.23 11.01 5.91
C LEU A 121 2.01 11.51 4.69
N PHE A 122 1.33 11.62 3.54
CA PHE A 122 1.98 11.98 2.28
C PHE A 122 2.47 13.43 2.25
N LYS A 123 1.86 14.29 3.07
CA LYS A 123 2.31 15.69 3.26
C LYS A 123 3.42 15.77 4.29
N ALA A 124 3.31 15.01 5.38
CA ALA A 124 4.25 15.02 6.50
C ALA A 124 5.66 14.57 6.10
N VAL A 125 5.78 13.67 5.12
CA VAL A 125 7.10 13.25 4.59
C VAL A 125 7.74 14.27 3.65
N GLY A 126 6.98 15.28 3.20
CA GLY A 126 7.38 16.19 2.12
C GLY A 126 8.55 17.12 2.47
N ASP A 127 8.86 17.31 3.74
CA ASP A 127 10.04 18.08 4.21
C ASP A 127 11.28 17.22 4.49
N GLY A 128 11.15 15.89 4.40
CA GLY A 128 12.20 14.90 4.61
C GLY A 128 12.59 14.63 6.07
N ILE A 129 12.11 15.40 7.05
CA ILE A 129 12.52 15.25 8.46
C ILE A 129 12.06 13.91 9.01
N VAL A 130 10.77 13.58 8.81
CA VAL A 130 10.19 12.31 9.27
C VAL A 130 10.94 11.11 8.69
N LEU A 131 11.30 11.15 7.40
CA LEU A 131 12.03 10.06 6.75
C LEU A 131 13.43 9.87 7.36
N CYS A 132 14.18 10.96 7.55
CA CYS A 132 15.49 10.88 8.20
C CYS A 132 15.42 10.29 9.61
N LYS A 133 14.42 10.71 10.40
CA LYS A 133 14.22 10.18 11.76
C LYS A 133 13.85 8.70 11.75
N MET A 134 12.98 8.28 10.85
CA MET A 134 12.61 6.86 10.70
C MET A 134 13.81 5.99 10.30
N ILE A 135 14.72 6.49 9.47
CA ILE A 135 15.96 5.79 9.12
C ILE A 135 16.82 5.55 10.37
N ASN A 136 17.02 6.57 11.21
CA ASN A 136 17.77 6.45 12.46
C ASN A 136 17.07 5.54 13.49
N LEU A 137 15.74 5.47 13.49
CA LEU A 137 15.01 4.53 14.33
C LEU A 137 15.24 3.07 13.88
N SER A 138 15.29 2.83 12.57
CA SER A 138 15.54 1.48 12.05
C SER A 138 17.00 1.06 12.18
N VAL A 139 17.94 1.98 11.96
CA VAL A 139 19.38 1.75 12.11
C VAL A 139 19.99 2.98 12.77
N PRO A 140 20.28 2.92 14.09
CA PRO A 140 20.87 4.03 14.83
C PRO A 140 22.14 4.57 14.19
N ASP A 141 22.39 5.87 14.37
CA ASP A 141 23.58 6.58 13.89
C ASP A 141 23.81 6.60 12.36
N THR A 142 22.79 6.27 11.56
CA THR A 142 22.88 6.33 10.08
C THR A 142 22.97 7.76 9.56
N ILE A 143 22.19 8.68 10.14
CA ILE A 143 22.13 10.09 9.77
C ILE A 143 22.54 10.91 10.99
N ASP A 144 23.55 11.76 10.82
CA ASP A 144 23.84 12.78 11.82
C ASP A 144 22.69 13.80 11.88
N GLU A 145 22.05 13.88 13.03
CA GLU A 145 20.95 14.80 13.34
C GLU A 145 21.25 16.28 13.01
N ARG A 146 22.53 16.66 12.98
CA ARG A 146 22.99 18.01 12.63
C ARG A 146 22.93 18.29 11.14
N ALA A 147 22.94 17.25 10.31
CA ALA A 147 22.82 17.35 8.85
C ALA A 147 21.35 17.53 8.41
N ILE A 148 20.39 17.23 9.29
CA ILE A 148 18.96 17.42 9.01
C ILE A 148 18.61 18.89 9.21
N ASN A 149 18.12 19.53 8.14
CA ASN A 149 17.63 20.90 8.23
C ASN A 149 16.24 20.94 8.89
N LYS A 150 16.13 21.65 10.01
CA LYS A 150 14.92 21.65 10.88
C LYS A 150 14.18 22.98 10.92
N LYS A 151 14.76 24.05 10.37
CA LYS A 151 14.24 25.43 10.46
C LYS A 151 14.31 26.11 9.10
N LYS A 152 13.36 27.01 8.83
CA LYS A 152 13.30 27.83 7.61
C LYS A 152 13.41 26.98 6.33
N LEU A 153 12.52 25.99 6.22
CA LEU A 153 12.48 25.02 5.14
C LEU A 153 12.08 25.68 3.81
N THR A 154 13.07 26.13 3.04
CA THR A 154 12.86 26.55 1.65
C THR A 154 12.80 25.33 0.72
N PRO A 155 12.27 25.44 -0.50
CA PRO A 155 12.20 24.31 -1.43
C PRO A 155 13.55 23.63 -1.70
N PHE A 156 14.64 24.41 -1.69
CA PHE A 156 16.01 23.88 -1.84
C PHE A 156 16.45 23.08 -0.61
N ILE A 157 16.23 23.62 0.58
CA ILE A 157 16.59 22.97 1.86
C ILE A 157 15.78 21.67 2.07
N ILE A 158 14.49 21.68 1.71
CA ILE A 158 13.65 20.48 1.70
C ILE A 158 14.26 19.42 0.77
N GLN A 159 14.71 19.82 -0.41
CA GLN A 159 15.33 18.91 -1.36
C GLN A 159 16.64 18.32 -0.84
N GLU A 160 17.45 19.08 -0.10
CA GLU A 160 18.62 18.57 0.60
C GLU A 160 18.25 17.49 1.64
N ASN A 161 17.22 17.72 2.47
CA ASN A 161 16.74 16.72 3.43
C ASN A 161 16.26 15.44 2.73
N LEU A 162 15.49 15.57 1.64
CA LEU A 162 14.95 14.42 0.91
C LEU A 162 16.07 13.62 0.23
N ASN A 163 17.06 14.28 -0.34
CA ASN A 163 18.24 13.62 -0.90
C ASN A 163 19.08 12.93 0.19
N LEU A 164 19.23 13.57 1.35
CA LEU A 164 19.88 12.95 2.51
C LEU A 164 19.14 11.66 2.91
N ALA A 165 17.81 11.72 3.05
CA ALA A 165 16.99 10.55 3.37
C ALA A 165 17.14 9.43 2.33
N LEU A 166 17.09 9.73 1.03
CA LEU A 166 17.22 8.74 -0.04
C LEU A 166 18.60 8.08 -0.05
N ASN A 167 19.67 8.86 0.08
CA ASN A 167 21.04 8.35 0.10
C ASN A 167 21.28 7.45 1.32
N SER A 168 20.80 7.88 2.50
CA SER A 168 20.91 7.11 3.73
C SER A 168 20.04 5.85 3.72
N ALA A 169 18.83 5.91 3.16
CA ALA A 169 17.99 4.73 2.96
C ALA A 169 18.69 3.70 2.05
N SER A 170 19.32 4.16 0.96
CA SER A 170 20.12 3.30 0.08
C SER A 170 21.28 2.63 0.84
N ALA A 171 21.97 3.38 1.70
CA ALA A 171 23.11 2.88 2.49
C ALA A 171 22.72 1.76 3.48
N ILE A 172 21.49 1.79 4.02
CA ILE A 172 20.98 0.73 4.90
C ILE A 172 20.33 -0.43 4.13
N GLY A 173 20.32 -0.40 2.80
CA GLY A 173 19.85 -1.50 1.95
C GLY A 173 18.44 -1.32 1.37
N CYS A 174 17.85 -0.12 1.40
CA CYS A 174 16.61 0.15 0.68
C CYS A 174 16.85 0.29 -0.84
N HIS A 175 15.96 -0.27 -1.64
CA HIS A 175 15.98 -0.13 -3.09
C HIS A 175 15.26 1.17 -3.52
N VAL A 176 16.05 2.25 -3.70
CA VAL A 176 15.53 3.61 -4.01
C VAL A 176 15.87 4.10 -5.43
N VAL A 177 16.36 3.24 -6.31
CA VAL A 177 16.88 3.61 -7.65
C VAL A 177 15.89 4.34 -8.56
N ASN A 178 14.58 4.22 -8.31
CA ASN A 178 13.53 4.83 -9.11
C ASN A 178 12.69 5.84 -8.31
N ILE A 179 13.24 6.44 -7.24
CA ILE A 179 12.55 7.43 -6.40
C ILE A 179 13.40 8.70 -6.34
N GLY A 180 12.84 9.82 -6.80
CA GLY A 180 13.47 11.14 -6.68
C GLY A 180 12.99 11.92 -5.45
N ALA A 181 13.74 12.96 -5.08
CA ALA A 181 13.30 13.90 -4.04
C ALA A 181 11.98 14.58 -4.42
N GLU A 182 11.78 14.88 -5.70
CA GLU A 182 10.54 15.45 -6.25
C GLU A 182 9.33 14.56 -5.98
N ASP A 183 9.49 13.24 -6.09
CA ASP A 183 8.41 12.27 -5.88
C ASP A 183 7.95 12.25 -4.41
N LEU A 184 8.92 12.31 -3.50
CA LEU A 184 8.67 12.38 -2.06
C LEU A 184 8.10 13.75 -1.65
N ARG A 185 8.61 14.84 -2.22
CA ARG A 185 8.08 16.19 -2.01
C ARG A 185 6.63 16.32 -2.50
N ALA A 186 6.30 15.66 -3.61
CA ALA A 186 4.95 15.58 -4.13
C ALA A 186 4.05 14.60 -3.35
N GLY A 187 4.61 13.82 -2.42
CA GLY A 187 3.87 12.86 -1.61
C GLY A 187 3.27 11.72 -2.42
N LYS A 188 3.95 11.22 -3.47
CA LYS A 188 3.42 10.13 -4.32
C LYS A 188 3.14 8.87 -3.46
N PRO A 189 1.86 8.47 -3.26
CA PRO A 189 1.51 7.52 -2.20
C PRO A 189 2.25 6.19 -2.23
N HIS A 190 2.31 5.56 -3.41
CA HIS A 190 2.95 4.26 -3.60
C HIS A 190 4.47 4.29 -3.36
N LEU A 191 5.15 5.40 -3.66
CA LEU A 191 6.58 5.54 -3.43
C LEU A 191 6.88 5.81 -1.96
N VAL A 192 6.08 6.66 -1.32
CA VAL A 192 6.19 6.96 0.11
C VAL A 192 5.96 5.69 0.94
N LEU A 193 4.87 4.97 0.69
CA LEU A 193 4.56 3.72 1.42
C LEU A 193 5.61 2.64 1.14
N GLY A 194 6.06 2.50 -0.12
CA GLY A 194 7.09 1.54 -0.49
C GLY A 194 8.44 1.81 0.18
N LEU A 195 8.82 3.07 0.34
CA LEU A 195 10.04 3.45 1.07
C LEU A 195 9.90 3.23 2.58
N LEU A 196 8.80 3.69 3.18
CA LEU A 196 8.52 3.49 4.60
C LEU A 196 8.50 2.02 4.99
N TRP A 197 7.86 1.17 4.17
CA TRP A 197 7.86 -0.27 4.38
C TRP A 197 9.28 -0.84 4.46
N GLN A 198 10.16 -0.49 3.51
CA GLN A 198 11.53 -0.99 3.51
C GLN A 198 12.30 -0.56 4.75
N ILE A 199 12.17 0.71 5.16
CA ILE A 199 12.81 1.25 6.36
C ILE A 199 12.29 0.52 7.62
N ILE A 200 10.97 0.43 7.80
CA ILE A 200 10.36 -0.24 8.96
C ILE A 200 10.75 -1.72 9.01
N LYS A 201 10.74 -2.40 7.85
CA LYS A 201 11.15 -3.79 7.73
C LYS A 201 12.57 -3.99 8.24
N ILE A 202 13.53 -3.15 7.81
CA ILE A 202 14.93 -3.27 8.26
C ILE A 202 15.02 -3.19 9.79
N GLY A 203 14.37 -2.21 10.42
CA GLY A 203 14.39 -2.05 11.88
C GLY A 203 13.82 -3.26 12.61
N LEU A 204 12.65 -3.76 12.17
CA LEU A 204 12.01 -4.92 12.79
C LEU A 204 12.86 -6.20 12.68
N PHE A 205 13.58 -6.40 11.58
CA PHE A 205 14.45 -7.57 11.43
C PHE A 205 15.76 -7.43 12.20
N ALA A 206 16.32 -6.21 12.31
CA ALA A 206 17.52 -5.96 13.12
C ALA A 206 17.30 -6.30 14.60
N ASP A 207 16.14 -5.94 15.16
CA ASP A 207 15.78 -6.28 16.55
C ASP A 207 15.70 -7.79 16.79
N ILE A 208 15.19 -8.55 15.82
CA ILE A 208 15.09 -10.02 15.89
C ILE A 208 16.47 -10.67 15.82
N GLU A 209 17.36 -10.17 14.96
CA GLU A 209 18.72 -10.71 14.83
C GLU A 209 19.59 -10.40 16.05
N LEU A 210 19.46 -9.20 16.63
CA LEU A 210 20.17 -8.82 17.86
C LEU A 210 19.71 -9.66 19.05
N SER A 211 18.40 -9.80 19.25
CA SER A 211 17.84 -10.57 20.38
C SER A 211 18.11 -12.08 20.31
N ARG A 212 18.48 -12.62 19.15
CA ARG A 212 18.84 -14.03 18.98
C ARG A 212 20.33 -14.31 19.27
N ASN A 213 21.16 -13.28 19.30
CA ASN A 213 22.61 -13.39 19.51
C ASN A 213 23.05 -13.04 20.95
N GLU A 214 22.10 -12.68 21.82
CA GLU A 214 22.26 -12.63 23.27
C GLU A 214 21.74 -13.93 23.92
#